data_AF-A0AAE0J472-F1
#
_entry.id   AF-A0AAE0J472-F1
#
_cell.length_a   1.000
_cell.length_b   1.000
_cell.length_c   1.000
_cell.angle_alpha   90.00
_cell.angle_beta   90.00
_cell.angle_gamma   90.00
#
_symmetry.space_group_name_H-M   'P 1'
#
loop_
_entity.id
_entity.type
_entity.pdbx_description
1 polymer ?
#
loop_
_entity_poly.entity_id
_entity_poly.type
_entity_poly.pdbx_seq_one_letter_code
_entity_poly.pdbx_strand_id
1 'polypeptide(L)' 'MKSSVIFLLFSGLAAGLAIPARSPDPAPSPEAETQRRLHEFYYGSEACHSVLTTCRVDSDCCPGMRCGTYDGEALCTPGH' A
#
# COMPACT_ATOMS: atom_id res chain seq x y z
N MET A 1 -42.59 39.03 -27.99
CA MET A 1 -42.64 37.96 -26.98
C MET A 1 -41.96 36.71 -27.54
N LYS A 2 -41.09 36.09 -26.73
CA LYS A 2 -40.69 34.66 -26.72
C LYS A 2 -39.96 34.14 -27.96
N SER A 3 -38.87 33.40 -27.92
CA SER A 3 -37.93 32.89 -26.92
C SER A 3 -36.84 32.26 -27.80
N SER A 4 -35.59 32.71 -27.79
CA SER A 4 -34.54 32.24 -26.87
C SER A 4 -34.56 30.71 -26.63
N VAL A 5 -34.38 29.88 -27.67
CA VAL A 5 -34.17 28.42 -27.49
C VAL A 5 -33.32 27.81 -28.61
N ILE A 6 -32.17 28.38 -28.99
CA ILE A 6 -31.19 27.64 -29.84
C ILE A 6 -29.73 27.87 -29.37
N PHE A 7 -29.53 28.43 -28.17
CA PHE A 7 -28.20 28.57 -27.57
C PHE A 7 -27.72 27.29 -26.83
N LEU A 8 -28.44 26.18 -26.94
CA LEU A 8 -28.16 24.95 -26.19
C LEU A 8 -27.63 23.81 -27.07
N LEU A 9 -26.90 24.14 -28.15
CA LEU A 9 -26.31 23.13 -29.05
C LEU A 9 -24.77 23.07 -29.03
N PHE A 10 -24.08 23.93 -28.28
CA PHE A 10 -22.59 23.99 -28.33
C PHE A 10 -21.93 24.21 -26.96
N SER A 11 -22.27 23.38 -25.98
CA SER A 11 -21.48 23.26 -24.74
C SER A 11 -21.37 21.77 -24.43
N GLY A 12 -20.51 21.05 -25.14
CA GLY A 12 -19.08 21.11 -24.87
C GLY A 12 -18.80 20.07 -23.80
N LEU A 13 -18.56 18.83 -24.25
CA LEU A 13 -18.04 17.75 -23.43
C LEU A 13 -16.73 18.21 -22.77
N ALA A 14 -16.79 18.67 -21.53
CA ALA A 14 -15.67 18.56 -20.62
C ALA A 14 -16.01 17.38 -19.72
N ALA A 15 -15.52 16.21 -20.11
CA ALA A 15 -15.53 15.01 -19.29
C ALA A 15 -15.08 15.41 -17.88
N GLY A 16 -15.89 15.03 -16.90
CA GLY A 16 -15.56 15.18 -15.50
C GLY A 16 -14.23 14.50 -15.22
N LEU A 17 -13.16 15.30 -15.14
CA LEU A 17 -12.08 15.02 -14.22
C LEU A 17 -12.69 15.21 -12.83
N ALA A 18 -13.42 14.19 -12.39
CA ALA A 18 -13.54 13.91 -10.98
C ALA A 18 -12.10 13.70 -10.51
N ILE A 19 -11.47 14.80 -10.07
CA ILE A 19 -10.35 14.71 -9.16
C ILE A 19 -10.96 13.96 -7.99
N PRO A 20 -10.59 12.68 -7.72
CA PRO A 20 -10.92 12.14 -6.42
C PRO A 20 -10.21 13.09 -5.47
N ALA A 21 -10.98 13.89 -4.74
CA ALA A 21 -10.47 14.55 -3.57
C ALA A 21 -9.83 13.42 -2.78
N ARG A 22 -8.50 13.37 -2.78
CA ARG A 22 -7.75 12.58 -1.81
C ARG A 22 -8.32 13.05 -0.50
N SER A 23 -9.18 12.22 0.09
CA SER A 23 -9.52 12.39 1.49
C SER A 23 -8.16 12.54 2.18
N PRO A 24 -7.92 13.62 2.93
CA PRO A 24 -6.75 13.63 3.78
C PRO A 24 -6.85 12.33 4.57
N ASP A 25 -5.85 11.45 4.40
CA ASP A 25 -5.82 10.18 5.12
C ASP A 25 -6.16 10.50 6.57
N PRO A 26 -7.17 9.84 7.17
CA PRO A 26 -7.52 10.09 8.55
C PRO A 26 -6.23 9.95 9.35
N ALA A 27 -5.87 11.00 10.10
CA ALA A 27 -4.71 10.97 10.98
C ALA A 27 -4.75 9.64 11.73
N PRO A 28 -3.67 8.83 11.67
CA PRO A 28 -3.69 7.50 12.25
C PRO A 28 -4.19 7.63 13.68
N SER A 29 -5.21 6.82 14.03
CA SER A 29 -5.74 6.87 15.39
C SER A 29 -4.56 6.67 16.35
N PRO A 30 -4.57 7.29 17.53
CA PRO A 30 -3.52 7.10 18.52
C PRO A 30 -3.30 5.63 18.85
N GLU A 31 -4.32 4.79 18.64
CA GLU A 31 -4.27 3.33 18.80
C GLU A 31 -3.45 2.67 17.69
N ALA A 32 -3.60 3.10 16.44
CA ALA A 32 -2.83 2.62 15.30
C ALA A 32 -1.35 3.05 15.38
N GLU A 33 -1.07 4.27 15.82
CA GLU A 33 0.28 4.76 16.11
C GLU A 33 0.91 3.95 17.26
N THR A 34 0.14 3.65 18.31
CA THR A 34 0.59 2.85 19.45
C THR A 34 0.85 1.40 19.04
N GLN A 35 -0.03 0.78 18.24
CA GLN A 35 0.19 -0.55 17.69
C GLN A 35 1.42 -0.59 16.78
N ARG A 36 1.62 0.42 15.94
CA ARG A 36 2.80 0.52 15.10
C ARG A 36 4.08 0.66 15.93
N ARG A 37 4.07 1.48 16.99
CA ARG A 37 5.21 1.60 17.91
C ARG A 37 5.44 0.36 18.74
N LEU A 38 4.39 -0.33 19.19
CA LEU A 38 4.51 -1.62 19.87
C LEU A 38 5.05 -2.68 18.91
N HIS A 39 4.63 -2.67 17.64
CA HIS A 39 5.20 -3.53 16.61
C HIS A 39 6.68 -3.20 16.40
N GLU A 40 7.06 -1.94 16.19
CA GLU A 40 8.46 -1.51 16.09
C GLU A 40 9.27 -1.71 17.39
N PHE A 41 8.63 -1.83 18.56
CA PHE A 41 9.29 -2.03 19.85
C PHE A 41 9.47 -3.52 20.19
N TYR A 42 8.43 -4.33 20.02
CA TYR A 42 8.49 -5.78 20.25
C TYR A 42 9.16 -6.54 19.11
N TYR A 43 9.06 -6.03 17.89
CA TYR A 43 9.77 -6.53 16.71
C TYR A 43 10.93 -5.60 16.32
N GLY A 44 11.30 -4.71 17.23
CA GLY A 44 12.41 -3.79 17.06
C GLY A 44 13.73 -4.52 16.96
N SER A 45 14.29 -4.49 15.75
CA SER A 45 15.73 -4.61 15.47
C SER A 45 16.38 -6.00 15.59
N GLU A 46 15.69 -7.04 15.13
CA GLU A 46 16.36 -7.94 14.17
C GLU A 46 15.72 -7.62 12.83
N ALA A 47 16.44 -6.92 11.94
CA ALA A 47 15.92 -6.54 10.64
C ALA A 47 15.66 -7.82 9.83
N CYS A 48 14.46 -8.37 9.97
CA CYS A 48 14.05 -9.55 9.24
C CYS A 48 14.24 -9.29 7.75
N HIS A 49 14.68 -10.31 7.04
CA HIS A 49 14.96 -10.25 5.62
C HIS A 49 13.66 -10.15 4.84
N SER A 50 13.62 -9.17 3.92
CA SER A 50 12.51 -8.97 2.99
C SER A 50 12.51 -10.01 1.88
N VAL A 51 11.49 -9.99 1.01
CA VAL A 51 11.39 -10.89 -0.14
C VAL A 51 12.66 -10.85 -1.02
N LEU A 52 13.06 -12.00 -1.57
CA LEU A 52 14.26 -12.16 -2.41
C LEU A 52 15.57 -11.70 -1.73
N THR A 53 15.58 -11.64 -0.40
CA THR A 53 16.80 -11.40 0.37
C THR A 53 17.35 -12.73 0.84
N THR A 54 18.67 -12.87 0.88
CA THR A 54 19.34 -14.11 1.28
C THR A 54 18.99 -14.47 2.73
N CYS A 55 18.73 -15.75 2.98
CA CYS A 55 18.38 -16.27 4.30
C CYS A 55 19.10 -17.60 4.56
N ARG A 56 19.15 -18.01 5.84
CA ARG A 56 19.65 -19.34 6.23
C ARG A 56 18.55 -20.17 6.86
N VAL A 57 17.64 -19.53 7.60
CA VAL A 57 16.52 -20.17 8.30
C VAL A 57 15.26 -19.33 8.19
N ASP A 58 14.08 -19.95 8.40
CA ASP A 58 12.79 -19.26 8.29
C ASP A 58 12.66 -18.05 9.22
N SER A 59 13.27 -18.11 10.41
CA SER A 59 13.26 -17.01 11.39
C SER A 59 14.03 -15.77 10.94
N ASP A 60 14.90 -15.90 9.92
CA ASP A 60 15.58 -14.75 9.33
C ASP A 60 14.60 -13.91 8.50
N CYS A 61 13.54 -14.52 7.97
CA CYS A 61 12.58 -13.87 7.09
C CYS A 61 11.48 -13.17 7.88
N CYS A 62 10.97 -12.06 7.34
CA CYS A 62 9.85 -11.37 7.99
C CYS A 62 8.59 -12.24 8.09
N PRO A 63 7.69 -11.95 9.04
CA PRO A 63 6.45 -12.68 9.23
C PRO A 63 5.67 -12.85 7.92
N GLY A 64 5.17 -14.08 7.67
CA GLY A 64 4.48 -14.42 6.42
C GLY A 64 5.40 -14.87 5.28
N MET A 65 6.71 -14.95 5.52
CA MET A 65 7.68 -15.51 4.58
C MET A 65 8.36 -16.77 5.13
N ARG A 66 9.04 -17.49 4.24
CA ARG A 66 9.83 -18.71 4.51
C ARG A 66 11.14 -18.64 3.74
N CYS A 67 12.17 -19.26 4.28
CA CYS A 67 13.46 -19.40 3.63
C CYS A 67 13.42 -20.57 2.64
N GLY A 68 13.35 -20.26 1.35
CA GLY A 68 13.23 -21.24 0.27
C GLY A 68 14.40 -21.16 -0.70
N THR A 69 14.65 -22.24 -1.45
CA THR A 69 15.66 -22.24 -2.51
C THR A 69 15.06 -21.74 -3.82
N TYR A 70 15.60 -20.64 -4.36
CA TYR A 70 15.21 -20.06 -5.64
C TYR A 70 16.47 -19.82 -6.47
N ASP A 71 16.53 -20.40 -7.67
CA ASP A 71 17.68 -20.34 -8.60
C ASP A 71 19.03 -20.73 -7.97
N GLY A 72 19.01 -21.69 -7.03
CA GLY A 72 20.20 -22.17 -6.32
C GLY A 72 20.62 -21.33 -5.11
N GLU A 73 19.92 -20.23 -4.82
CA GLU A 73 20.16 -19.40 -3.63
C GLU A 73 19.05 -19.59 -2.59
N ALA A 74 19.39 -19.51 -1.30
CA ALA A 74 18.41 -19.51 -0.22
C ALA A 74 17.90 -18.09 -0.01
N LEU A 75 16.64 -17.84 -0.38
CA LEU A 75 16.00 -16.53 -0.35
C LEU A 75 14.69 -16.56 0.43
N CYS A 76 14.34 -15.45 1.06
CA CYS A 76 13.01 -15.28 1.65
C CYS A 76 11.94 -15.19 0.57
N THR A 77 10.95 -16.09 0.65
CA THR A 77 9.84 -16.21 -0.30
C THR A 77 8.50 -16.22 0.47
N PRO A 78 7.38 -15.83 -0.16
CA PRO A 78 6.07 -15.87 0.49
C PRO A 78 5.71 -17.27 0.99
N GLY A 79 5.30 -17.38 2.26
CA GLY A 79 4.85 -18.64 2.84
C GLY A 79 3.42 -18.96 2.42
N HIS A 80 3.22 -20.13 1.81
CA HIS A 80 1.88 -20.66 1.50
C HIS A 80 1.20 -21.28 2.72
#